data_AF-A0A9X0K9W3-F1
#
_entry.id   AF-A0A9X0K9W3-F1
#
_cell.length_a   1.000
_cell.length_b   1.000
_cell.length_c   1.000
_cell.angle_alpha   90.00
_cell.angle_beta   90.00
_cell.angle_gamma   90.00
#
_symmetry.space_group_name_H-M   'P 1'
#
loop_
_entity.id
_entity.type
_entity.pdbx_description
1 polymer ?
#
loop_
_entity_poly.entity_id
_entity_poly.type
_entity_poly.pdbx_seq_one_letter_code
_entity_poly.pdbx_strand_id
1 'polypeptide(L)'
;MKKLLFIFMCIVLLSACSREDEGKDRRLVASEHMLEAITEGNKRKMDNVYVEGAVPSPSDILKSKKEWGIETLSYEDFQLEEASIHVFHANYKDANTGEKKALAFRVKEDPEKGGVRIDFVGVVEGTDASSK
;
A
#
# COMPACT_ATOMS: atom_id res chain seq x y z
N MET A 1 48.11 11.27 14.10
CA MET A 1 46.74 11.74 13.80
C MET A 1 46.43 11.65 12.29
N LYS A 2 46.49 10.46 11.69
CA LYS A 2 46.13 10.23 10.26
C LYS A 2 45.21 9.02 10.07
N LYS A 3 45.26 8.05 10.99
CA LYS A 3 44.41 6.85 10.98
C LYS A 3 42.94 7.12 11.34
N LEU A 4 42.67 8.13 12.17
CA LEU A 4 41.30 8.52 12.55
C LEU A 4 40.52 9.19 11.41
N LEU A 5 41.20 9.91 10.52
CA LEU A 5 40.55 10.61 9.39
C LEU A 5 40.07 9.62 8.32
N PHE A 6 40.77 8.50 8.16
CA PHE A 6 40.45 7.48 7.16
C PHE A 6 39.19 6.69 7.53
N ILE A 7 38.97 6.46 8.82
CA ILE A 7 37.78 5.74 9.33
C ILE A 7 36.52 6.57 9.12
N PHE A 8 36.60 7.90 9.32
CA PHE A 8 35.45 8.78 9.12
C PHE A 8 35.05 8.90 7.63
N MET A 9 36.03 8.89 6.72
CA MET A 9 35.77 8.94 5.27
C MET A 9 35.07 7.67 4.76
N CYS A 10 35.40 6.49 5.33
CA CYS A 10 34.73 5.23 4.96
C CYS A 10 33.27 5.16 5.43
N ILE A 11 32.93 5.77 6.57
CA ILE A 11 31.55 5.79 7.09
C ILE A 11 30.65 6.68 6.22
N VAL A 12 31.18 7.79 5.69
CA VAL A 12 30.46 8.70 4.79
C VAL A 12 30.24 8.06 3.40
N LEU A 13 31.18 7.24 2.92
CA LEU A 13 31.03 6.51 1.65
C LEU A 13 29.99 5.37 1.73
N LEU A 14 29.81 4.75 2.90
CA LEU A 14 28.76 3.73 3.10
C LEU A 14 27.35 4.33 3.17
N SER A 15 27.21 5.59 3.60
CA SER A 15 25.92 6.28 3.64
C SER A 15 25.50 6.86 2.28
N ALA A 16 26.45 7.07 1.35
CA ALA A 16 26.17 7.45 -0.04
C ALA A 16 25.84 6.25 -0.97
N CYS A 17 25.97 5.01 -0.47
CA CYS A 17 25.63 3.77 -1.18
C CYS A 17 24.38 3.07 -0.62
N SER A 18 23.58 3.75 0.20
CA SER A 18 22.23 3.28 0.49
C SER A 18 21.32 3.64 -0.68
N ARG A 19 21.49 2.92 -1.79
CA ARG A 19 20.58 2.95 -2.94
C ARG A 19 19.15 2.81 -2.43
N GLU A 20 18.36 3.84 -2.73
CA GLU A 20 16.91 3.84 -2.62
C GLU A 20 16.34 2.56 -3.27
N ASP A 21 15.60 1.79 -2.47
CA ASP A 21 14.49 0.95 -2.91
C ASP A 21 14.77 -0.17 -3.95
N GLU A 22 16.02 -0.60 -4.11
CA GLU A 22 16.38 -1.80 -4.90
C GLU A 22 16.02 -3.08 -4.13
N GLY A 23 14.72 -3.37 -3.98
CA GLY A 23 14.28 -4.69 -3.47
C GLY A 23 12.84 -4.80 -2.96
N LYS A 24 12.11 -3.69 -2.78
CA LYS A 24 10.71 -3.78 -2.33
C LYS A 24 9.82 -4.26 -3.48
N ASP A 25 8.96 -5.24 -3.20
CA ASP A 25 8.02 -5.78 -4.19
C ASP A 25 7.13 -4.64 -4.71
N ARG A 26 7.23 -4.34 -6.01
CA ARG A 26 6.47 -3.26 -6.66
C ARG A 26 4.96 -3.44 -6.49
N ARG A 27 4.48 -4.68 -6.37
CA ARG A 27 3.07 -5.02 -6.12
C ARG A 27 2.64 -4.55 -4.73
N LEU A 28 3.49 -4.77 -3.73
CA LEU A 28 3.27 -4.31 -2.36
C LEU A 28 3.28 -2.79 -2.31
N VAL A 29 4.28 -2.12 -2.88
CA VAL A 29 4.38 -0.65 -2.91
C VAL A 29 3.15 0.00 -3.54
N ALA A 30 2.67 -0.53 -4.67
CA ALA A 30 1.48 0.00 -5.31
C ALA A 30 0.22 -0.18 -4.45
N SER A 31 0.13 -1.30 -3.71
CA SER A 31 -0.97 -1.56 -2.79
C SER A 31 -0.91 -0.64 -1.56
N GLU A 32 0.27 -0.36 -1.03
CA GLU A 32 0.48 0.63 0.05
C GLU A 32 0.09 2.04 -0.41
N HIS A 33 0.55 2.48 -1.58
CA HIS A 33 0.19 3.78 -2.14
C HIS A 33 -1.32 3.92 -2.38
N MET A 34 -1.98 2.86 -2.84
CA MET A 34 -3.43 2.85 -2.97
C MET A 34 -4.12 3.02 -1.61
N LEU A 35 -3.68 2.23 -0.62
CA LEU A 35 -4.23 2.26 0.72
C LEU A 35 -4.05 3.65 1.37
N GLU A 36 -2.85 4.23 1.29
CA GLU A 36 -2.57 5.59 1.77
C GLU A 36 -3.49 6.61 1.09
N ALA A 37 -3.65 6.52 -0.23
CA ALA A 37 -4.53 7.42 -0.97
C ALA A 37 -6.01 7.30 -0.54
N ILE A 38 -6.47 6.09 -0.23
CA ILE A 38 -7.82 5.84 0.30
C ILE A 38 -7.96 6.44 1.70
N THR A 39 -7.03 6.17 2.62
CA THR A 39 -7.12 6.67 4.00
C THR A 39 -7.04 8.20 4.05
N GLU A 40 -6.19 8.83 3.23
CA GLU A 40 -6.13 10.29 3.05
C GLU A 40 -7.34 10.91 2.33
N GLY A 41 -8.15 10.12 1.64
CA GLY A 41 -9.22 10.65 0.79
C GLY A 41 -8.71 11.34 -0.48
N ASN A 42 -7.52 10.98 -0.96
CA ASN A 42 -6.83 11.67 -2.04
C ASN A 42 -7.06 11.00 -3.40
N LYS A 43 -8.14 11.41 -4.09
CA LYS A 43 -8.50 10.87 -5.42
C LYS A 43 -7.34 10.95 -6.42
N ARG A 44 -6.59 12.05 -6.44
CA ARG A 44 -5.49 12.23 -7.40
C ARG A 44 -4.38 11.20 -7.19
N LYS A 45 -4.04 10.88 -5.94
CA LYS A 45 -3.09 9.80 -5.63
C LYS A 45 -3.63 8.45 -6.08
N MET A 46 -4.92 8.18 -5.89
CA MET A 46 -5.54 6.94 -6.37
C MET A 46 -5.47 6.84 -7.89
N ASP A 47 -5.88 7.88 -8.63
CA ASP A 47 -5.87 7.90 -10.10
C ASP A 47 -4.47 7.58 -10.68
N ASN A 48 -3.40 7.97 -10.00
CA ASN A 48 -2.02 7.73 -10.45
C ASN A 48 -1.62 6.25 -10.44
N VAL A 49 -2.27 5.40 -9.66
CA VAL A 49 -1.97 3.97 -9.52
C VAL A 49 -3.14 3.07 -9.94
N TYR A 50 -4.34 3.63 -10.11
CA TYR A 50 -5.57 2.89 -10.41
C TYR A 50 -5.63 2.42 -11.87
N VAL A 51 -6.28 1.27 -12.12
CA VAL A 51 -6.57 0.78 -13.48
C VAL A 51 -7.66 1.65 -14.12
N GLU A 52 -7.34 2.33 -15.22
CA GLU A 52 -8.30 3.17 -15.94
C GLU A 52 -9.55 2.38 -16.37
N GLY A 53 -10.73 2.92 -16.08
CA GLY A 53 -12.02 2.30 -16.41
C GLY A 53 -12.46 1.16 -15.50
N ALA A 54 -11.68 0.75 -14.49
CA ALA A 54 -12.10 -0.25 -13.52
C ALA A 54 -13.22 0.28 -12.59
N VAL A 55 -14.04 -0.65 -12.10
CA VAL A 55 -15.21 -0.38 -11.26
C VAL A 55 -15.07 -1.17 -9.95
N PRO A 56 -15.28 -0.55 -8.77
CA PRO A 56 -15.73 0.83 -8.55
C PRO A 56 -14.64 1.88 -8.81
N SER A 57 -15.02 3.06 -9.32
CA SER A 57 -14.05 4.12 -9.61
C SER A 57 -13.40 4.67 -8.33
N PRO A 58 -12.25 5.37 -8.40
CA PRO A 58 -11.65 6.02 -7.23
C PRO A 58 -12.62 6.92 -6.46
N SER A 59 -13.50 7.63 -7.15
CA SER A 59 -14.53 8.46 -6.52
C SER A 59 -15.59 7.63 -5.78
N ASP A 60 -15.95 6.46 -6.29
CA ASP A 60 -16.93 5.58 -5.63
C ASP A 60 -16.31 4.92 -4.40
N ILE A 61 -15.05 4.47 -4.49
CA ILE A 61 -14.29 3.93 -3.37
C ILE A 61 -14.24 4.94 -2.21
N LEU A 62 -13.92 6.22 -2.51
CA LEU A 62 -13.86 7.25 -1.48
C LEU A 62 -15.21 7.55 -0.83
N LYS A 63 -16.31 7.44 -1.56
CA LYS A 63 -17.67 7.63 -1.00
C LYS A 63 -18.07 6.49 -0.07
N SER A 64 -17.65 5.26 -0.36
CA SER A 64 -18.00 4.08 0.44
C SER A 64 -17.15 3.89 1.70
N LYS A 65 -16.10 4.70 1.93
CA LYS A 65 -15.26 4.64 3.15
C LYS A 65 -16.06 4.56 4.45
N LYS A 66 -17.13 5.35 4.54
CA LYS A 66 -18.00 5.39 5.72
C LYS A 66 -18.74 4.08 5.95
N GLU A 67 -19.27 3.49 4.88
CA GLU A 67 -19.99 2.21 4.90
C GLU A 67 -19.07 1.06 5.32
N TRP A 68 -17.79 1.16 4.97
CA TRP A 68 -16.77 0.17 5.31
C TRP A 68 -16.15 0.38 6.70
N GLY A 69 -16.53 1.44 7.41
CA GLY A 69 -16.02 1.74 8.75
C GLY A 69 -14.55 2.17 8.75
N ILE A 70 -14.07 2.81 7.68
CA ILE A 70 -12.68 3.27 7.53
C ILE A 70 -12.53 4.79 7.46
N GLU A 71 -13.59 5.54 7.72
CA GLU A 71 -13.58 7.02 7.62
C GLU A 71 -12.58 7.67 8.59
N THR A 72 -12.42 7.09 9.78
CA THR A 72 -11.52 7.59 10.83
C THR A 72 -10.19 6.86 10.93
N LEU A 73 -9.98 5.82 10.11
CA LEU A 73 -8.76 5.01 10.15
C LEU A 73 -7.64 5.66 9.34
N SER A 74 -6.41 5.58 9.86
CA SER A 74 -5.20 5.96 9.14
C SER A 74 -4.54 4.73 8.50
N TYR A 75 -3.49 4.95 7.70
CA TYR A 75 -2.77 3.86 7.04
C TYR A 75 -2.26 2.80 8.04
N GLU A 76 -1.82 3.23 9.21
CA GLU A 76 -1.24 2.40 10.26
C GLU A 76 -2.24 1.46 10.95
N ASP A 77 -3.55 1.72 10.79
CA ASP A 77 -4.61 0.84 11.31
C ASP A 77 -4.82 -0.43 10.46
N PHE A 78 -4.07 -0.55 9.35
CA PHE A 78 -4.18 -1.65 8.41
C PHE A 78 -2.95 -2.54 8.43
N GLN A 79 -3.16 -3.85 8.31
CA GLN A 79 -2.12 -4.84 8.04
C GLN A 79 -2.25 -5.33 6.60
N LEU A 80 -1.27 -4.98 5.76
CA LEU A 80 -1.22 -5.41 4.37
C LEU A 80 -0.59 -6.81 4.27
N GLU A 81 -1.26 -7.73 3.57
CA GLU A 81 -0.84 -9.12 3.40
C GLU A 81 -1.06 -9.60 1.96
N GLU A 82 -0.14 -10.40 1.41
CA GLU A 82 -0.34 -11.05 0.12
C GLU A 82 -1.30 -12.23 0.27
N ALA A 83 -2.53 -12.09 -0.25
CA ALA A 83 -3.57 -13.11 -0.20
C ALA A 83 -3.46 -14.11 -1.37
N SER A 84 -2.94 -13.66 -2.51
CA SER A 84 -2.54 -14.49 -3.65
C SER A 84 -1.54 -13.75 -4.54
N ILE A 85 -1.01 -14.42 -5.57
CA ILE A 85 0.00 -13.86 -6.50
C ILE A 85 -0.40 -12.48 -7.07
N HIS A 86 -1.68 -12.15 -7.17
CA HIS A 86 -2.12 -10.85 -7.69
C HIS A 86 -3.04 -10.09 -6.73
N VAL A 87 -3.18 -10.52 -5.48
CA VAL A 87 -4.14 -9.92 -4.55
C VAL A 87 -3.49 -9.63 -3.22
N PHE A 88 -3.64 -8.39 -2.76
CA PHE A 88 -3.29 -7.95 -1.42
C PHE A 88 -4.55 -7.65 -0.63
N HIS A 89 -4.55 -8.04 0.65
CA HIS A 89 -5.58 -7.68 1.61
C HIS A 89 -5.00 -6.66 2.59
N ALA A 90 -5.64 -5.49 2.71
CA ALA A 90 -5.39 -4.55 3.79
C ALA A 90 -6.39 -4.85 4.91
N ASN A 91 -6.00 -5.70 5.85
CA ASN A 91 -6.82 -6.10 6.99
C ASN A 91 -6.95 -4.96 7.99
N TYR A 92 -8.14 -4.75 8.53
CA TYR A 92 -8.44 -3.72 9.53
C TYR A 92 -9.59 -4.15 10.44
N LYS A 93 -9.78 -3.40 11.51
CA LYS A 93 -10.96 -3.51 12.38
C LYS A 93 -11.93 -2.39 12.04
N ASP A 94 -13.13 -2.73 11.60
CA ASP A 94 -14.19 -1.78 11.28
C ASP A 94 -14.49 -0.89 12.50
N ALA A 95 -14.36 0.43 12.34
CA ALA A 95 -14.52 1.39 13.45
C ALA A 95 -15.96 1.45 13.99
N ASN A 96 -16.96 1.07 13.20
CA ASN A 96 -18.37 1.11 13.58
C ASN A 96 -18.82 -0.17 14.28
N THR A 97 -18.34 -1.33 13.80
CA THR A 97 -18.85 -2.65 14.24
C THR A 97 -17.82 -3.42 15.08
N GLY A 98 -16.54 -3.10 14.96
CA GLY A 98 -15.44 -3.86 15.56
C GLY A 98 -15.13 -5.18 14.83
N GLU A 99 -15.80 -5.49 13.73
CA GLU A 99 -15.54 -6.67 12.91
C GLU A 99 -14.20 -6.58 12.19
N LYS A 100 -13.54 -7.71 11.98
CA LYS A 100 -12.34 -7.78 11.14
C LYS A 100 -12.74 -7.85 9.68
N LYS A 101 -12.23 -6.92 8.88
CA LYS A 101 -12.50 -6.80 7.45
C LYS A 101 -11.19 -6.59 6.71
N ALA A 102 -11.21 -6.72 5.39
CA ALA A 102 -10.08 -6.34 4.55
C ALA A 102 -10.53 -5.62 3.29
N LEU A 103 -9.76 -4.60 2.88
CA LEU A 103 -9.84 -4.06 1.53
C LEU A 103 -9.01 -4.96 0.61
N ALA A 104 -9.63 -5.50 -0.43
CA ALA A 104 -8.96 -6.37 -1.39
C ALA A 104 -8.51 -5.58 -2.63
N PHE A 105 -7.21 -5.58 -2.88
CA PHE A 105 -6.57 -4.94 -4.01
C PHE A 105 -6.04 -5.98 -4.98
N ARG A 106 -6.43 -5.91 -6.25
CA ARG A 106 -5.85 -6.72 -7.31
C ARG A 106 -4.79 -5.95 -8.06
N VAL A 107 -3.61 -6.54 -8.18
CA VAL A 107 -2.47 -5.98 -8.89
C VAL A 107 -2.45 -6.48 -10.33
N LYS A 108 -2.34 -5.55 -11.28
CA LYS A 108 -2.20 -5.83 -12.72
C LYS A 108 -0.91 -5.22 -13.24
N GLU A 109 -0.21 -5.93 -14.11
CA GLU A 109 0.92 -5.35 -14.82
C GLU A 109 0.46 -4.27 -15.82
N ASP A 110 1.25 -3.21 -15.94
CA ASP A 110 1.08 -2.15 -16.94
C ASP A 110 2.19 -2.32 -17.99
N PRO A 111 1.91 -3.06 -19.08
CA PRO A 111 2.91 -3.34 -20.11
C PRO A 111 3.31 -2.08 -20.89
N GLU A 112 2.47 -1.05 -20.91
CA GLU A 112 2.73 0.19 -21.66
C GLU A 112 3.67 1.12 -20.91
N LYS A 113 3.53 1.21 -19.59
CA LYS A 113 4.31 2.13 -18.74
C LYS A 113 5.38 1.43 -17.89
N GLY A 114 5.49 0.10 -17.96
CA GLY A 114 6.54 -0.68 -17.30
C GLY A 114 6.38 -0.78 -15.78
N GLY A 115 5.14 -0.85 -15.28
CA GLY A 115 4.82 -0.82 -13.84
C GLY A 115 3.67 -1.74 -13.46
N VAL A 116 3.03 -1.46 -12.32
CA VAL A 116 1.81 -2.14 -11.88
C VAL A 116 0.71 -1.14 -11.58
N ARG A 117 -0.53 -1.58 -11.72
CA ARG A 117 -1.76 -0.84 -11.44
C ARG A 117 -2.60 -1.61 -10.44
N ILE A 118 -3.41 -0.88 -9.68
CA ILE A 118 -4.33 -1.43 -8.70
C ILE A 118 -5.76 -1.34 -9.20
N ASP A 119 -6.45 -2.46 -9.07
CA ASP A 119 -7.88 -2.63 -9.27
C ASP A 119 -8.53 -2.96 -7.92
N PHE A 120 -9.64 -2.32 -7.58
CA PHE A 120 -10.29 -2.55 -6.29
C PHE A 120 -11.29 -3.70 -6.41
N VAL A 121 -11.05 -4.78 -5.67
CA VAL A 121 -11.90 -5.98 -5.73
C VAL A 121 -13.14 -5.81 -4.85
N GLY A 122 -12.99 -5.25 -3.65
CA GLY A 122 -14.09 -5.10 -2.70
C GLY A 122 -13.64 -5.12 -1.25
N VAL A 123 -14.62 -5.19 -0.35
CA VAL A 123 -14.42 -5.46 1.07
C VAL A 123 -14.75 -6.93 1.34
N VAL A 124 -13.86 -7.64 2.02
CA VAL A 124 -13.99 -9.06 2.36
C VAL A 124 -13.84 -9.27 3.87
N GLU A 125 -14.13 -10.49 4.35
CA GLU A 125 -13.84 -10.88 5.73
C GLU A 125 -12.33 -10.80 5.99
N GLY A 126 -11.95 -10.16 7.10
CA GLY A 126 -10.55 -9.96 7.46
C GLY A 126 -9.97 -11.22 8.11
N THR A 127 -8.69 -11.48 7.88
CA THR A 127 -7.98 -12.59 8.52
C THR A 127 -7.32 -12.14 9.81
N ASP A 128 -7.19 -13.08 10.75
CA ASP A 128 -6.23 -12.92 11.83
C ASP A 128 -4.85 -12.95 11.19
N ALA A 129 -4.16 -11.80 11.19
CA ALA A 129 -2.79 -11.73 10.74
C ALA A 129 -1.99 -12.84 11.43
N SER A 130 -1.36 -13.72 10.65
CA SER A 130 -0.40 -14.67 11.21
C SER A 130 0.71 -13.85 11.83
N SER A 131 0.71 -13.73 13.15
CA SER A 131 1.84 -13.18 13.90
C SER A 131 3.08 -13.98 13.49
N LYS A 132 3.90 -13.41 12.61
CA LYS A 132 5.24 -13.88 12.30
C LYS A 132 6.23 -13.08 13.10
#